data_AF-A0A538ICL0-F1
#
_entry.id   AF-A0A538ICL0-F1
#
_cell.length_a   1.000
_cell.length_b   1.000
_cell.length_c   1.000
_cell.angle_alpha   90.00
_cell.angle_beta   90.00
_cell.angle_gamma   90.00
#
_symmetry.space_group_name_H-M   'P 1'
#
loop_
_entity.id
_entity.type
_entity.pdbx_description
1 polymer ?
#
loop_
_entity_poly.entity_id
_entity_poly.type
_entity_poly.pdbx_seq_one_letter_code
_entity_poly.pdbx_strand_id
1 'polypeptide(L)' 'DPELGINLALMLHGSQEFVWGEPVCSGDTITTETTFKDHREQDGRTFFVFESVSTNQDGQETVRGTWTDIVRGG' A
#
# COMPACT_ATOMS: atom_id res chain seq x y z
N ASP A 1 -4.93 -10.82 6.14
CA ASP A 1 -4.06 -10.71 7.32
C ASP A 1 -4.89 -11.08 8.54
N PRO A 2 -4.61 -12.20 9.23
CA PRO A 2 -5.34 -12.64 10.41
C PRO A 2 -5.38 -11.59 11.54
N GLU A 3 -4.36 -10.72 11.62
CA GLU A 3 -4.27 -9.67 12.64
C GLU A 3 -5.21 -8.50 12.34
N LEU A 4 -5.52 -8.26 11.06
CA LEU A 4 -6.42 -7.21 10.59
C LEU A 4 -7.86 -7.70 10.30
N GLY A 5 -8.12 -9.01 10.41
CA GLY A 5 -9.46 -9.58 10.16
C GLY A 5 -9.94 -9.48 8.70
N ILE A 6 -9.04 -9.19 7.75
CA ILE A 6 -9.40 -8.97 6.34
C ILE A 6 -9.89 -10.29 5.72
N ASN A 7 -11.18 -10.34 5.37
CA ASN A 7 -11.72 -11.41 4.52
C ASN A 7 -11.26 -11.21 3.06
N LEU A 8 -10.15 -11.85 2.72
CA LEU A 8 -9.51 -11.72 1.40
C LEU A 8 -10.43 -12.14 0.23
N ALA A 9 -11.41 -13.02 0.45
CA ALA A 9 -12.35 -13.42 -0.59
C ALA A 9 -13.34 -12.31 -0.97
N LEU A 10 -13.57 -11.35 -0.07
CA LEU A 10 -14.47 -10.21 -0.28
C LEU A 10 -13.72 -8.90 -0.52
N MET A 11 -12.39 -8.95 -0.52
CA MET A 11 -11.50 -7.80 -0.71
C MET A 11 -11.43 -7.38 -2.18
N LEU A 12 -11.42 -6.08 -2.41
CA LEU A 12 -11.18 -5.41 -3.68
C LEU A 12 -10.00 -4.46 -3.53
N HIS A 13 -9.13 -4.43 -4.53
CA HIS A 13 -8.16 -3.35 -4.68
C HIS A 13 -8.89 -2.11 -5.23
N GLY A 14 -9.02 -1.07 -4.42
CA GLY A 14 -9.88 0.08 -4.69
C GLY A 14 -9.18 1.18 -5.49
N SER A 15 -8.06 1.69 -4.99
CA SER A 15 -7.28 2.75 -5.64
C SER A 15 -5.79 2.58 -5.38
N GLN A 16 -4.98 3.16 -6.26
CA GLN A 16 -3.54 3.22 -6.16
C GLN A 16 -3.05 4.56 -6.71
N GLU A 17 -2.19 5.23 -5.97
CA GLU A 17 -1.48 6.44 -6.37
C GLU A 17 0.03 6.25 -6.18
N PHE A 18 0.82 6.96 -6.99
CA PHE A 18 2.27 6.94 -6.94
C PHE A 18 2.84 8.36 -7.00
N VAL A 19 3.82 8.63 -6.15
CA VAL A 19 4.73 9.77 -6.27
C VAL A 19 6.10 9.21 -6.63
N TRP A 20 6.62 9.62 -7.79
CA TRP A 20 7.89 9.14 -8.33
C TRP A 20 9.05 10.04 -7.90
N GLY A 21 10.13 9.42 -7.45
CA GLY A 21 11.40 10.06 -7.11
C GLY A 21 12.50 9.67 -8.09
N GLU A 22 13.62 9.19 -7.57
CA GLU A 22 14.77 8.76 -8.39
C GLU A 22 14.39 7.56 -9.29
N PRO A 23 14.71 7.58 -10.60
CA PRO A 23 14.44 6.45 -11.48
C PRO A 23 15.17 5.19 -11.04
N VAL A 24 14.46 4.07 -10.99
CA VAL A 24 15.09 2.76 -10.79
C VAL A 24 15.90 2.39 -12.03
N CYS A 25 17.18 2.12 -11.83
CA CYS A 25 18.13 1.75 -12.87
C CYS A 25 18.56 0.28 -12.75
N SER A 26 19.08 -0.28 -13.85
CA SER A 26 19.62 -1.63 -13.84
C SER A 26 20.80 -1.73 -12.87
N GLY A 27 20.73 -2.67 -11.94
CA GLY A 27 21.74 -2.88 -10.89
C GLY A 27 21.33 -2.33 -9.52
N ASP A 28 20.25 -1.56 -9.45
CA ASP A 28 19.75 -1.07 -8.16
C ASP A 28 19.19 -2.21 -7.30
N THR A 29 19.44 -2.11 -6.00
CA THR A 29 18.75 -2.89 -4.98
C THR A 29 17.72 -2.00 -4.32
N ILE A 30 16.43 -2.29 -4.54
CA ILE A 30 15.32 -1.51 -3.97
C ILE A 30 14.81 -2.19 -2.71
N THR A 31 14.80 -1.44 -1.60
CA THR A 31 14.13 -1.83 -0.35
C THR A 31 12.79 -1.13 -0.26
N THR A 32 11.73 -1.84 0.14
CA THR A 32 10.40 -1.26 0.29
C THR A 32 9.89 -1.52 1.70
N GLU A 33 9.48 -0.46 2.38
CA GLU A 33 8.81 -0.53 3.68
C GLU A 33 7.35 -0.10 3.53
N THR A 34 6.44 -0.80 4.20
CA THR A 34 5.00 -0.51 4.15
C THR A 34 4.50 -0.11 5.53
N THR A 35 3.73 0.98 5.58
CA THR A 35 3.05 1.48 6.77
C THR A 35 1.54 1.38 6.58
N PHE A 36 0.85 0.84 7.57
CA PHE A 36 -0.61 0.92 7.65
C PHE A 36 -1.03 2.32 8.11
N LYS A 37 -1.79 3.03 7.27
CA LYS A 37 -2.09 4.45 7.46
C LYS A 37 -3.46 4.70 8.07
N ASP A 38 -4.45 3.94 7.66
CA ASP A 38 -5.83 4.16 8.08
C ASP A 38 -6.69 2.90 7.99
N HIS A 39 -7.70 2.83 8.86
CA HIS A 39 -8.79 1.88 8.79
C HIS A 39 -10.10 2.53 9.19
N ARG A 40 -11.11 2.35 8.32
CA ARG A 40 -12.43 2.95 8.53
C ARG A 40 -13.53 2.09 7.93
N GLU A 41 -14.69 2.10 8.56
CA GLU A 41 -15.91 1.51 8.05
C GLU A 41 -16.85 2.59 7.50
N GLN A 42 -17.41 2.36 6.31
CA GLN A 42 -18.38 3.25 5.69
C GLN A 42 -19.30 2.46 4.74
N ASP A 43 -20.61 2.67 4.86
CA ASP A 43 -21.62 2.11 3.95
C ASP A 43 -21.52 0.58 3.76
N GLY A 44 -21.32 -0.18 4.86
CA GLY A 44 -21.20 -1.64 4.85
C GLY A 44 -19.90 -2.17 4.23
N ARG A 45 -18.86 -1.33 4.18
CA ARG A 45 -17.53 -1.65 3.64
C ARG A 45 -16.46 -1.21 4.63
N THR A 46 -15.40 -1.98 4.70
CA THR A 46 -14.20 -1.64 5.49
C THR A 46 -13.08 -1.27 4.55
N PHE A 47 -12.44 -0.13 4.79
CA PHE A 47 -11.34 0.41 3.99
C PHE A 47 -10.04 0.29 4.79
N PHE A 48 -8.98 -0.15 4.12
CA PHE A 48 -7.63 -0.23 4.65
C PHE A 48 -6.72 0.57 3.74
N VAL A 49 -6.03 1.57 4.28
CA VAL A 49 -5.09 2.41 3.53
C VAL A 49 -3.67 2.07 3.95
N PHE A 50 -2.82 1.83 2.97
CA PHE A 50 -1.40 1.55 3.17
C PHE A 50 -0.55 2.53 2.37
N GLU A 51 0.64 2.82 2.87
CA GLU A 51 1.66 3.57 2.19
C GLU A 51 2.94 2.73 2.13
N SER A 52 3.51 2.58 0.95
CA SER A 52 4.85 2.05 0.79
C SER A 52 5.83 3.14 0.41
N VAL A 53 7.04 3.04 0.94
CA VAL A 53 8.20 3.84 0.52
C VAL A 53 9.26 2.88 0.03
N SER A 54 9.69 3.07 -1.21
CA SER A 54 10.77 2.32 -1.84
C SER A 54 12.02 3.20 -1.96
N THR A 55 13.16 2.70 -1.53
CA THR A 55 14.46 3.38 -1.62
C THR A 55 15.50 2.51 -2.32
N ASN A 56 16.39 3.12 -3.10
CA ASN A 56 17.56 2.42 -3.66
C ASN A 56 18.66 2.19 -2.60
N GLN A 57 19.76 1.53 -3.00
CA GLN A 57 20.91 1.26 -2.14
C GLN A 57 21.61 2.51 -1.58
N ASP A 58 21.41 3.66 -2.23
CA ASP A 58 21.96 4.95 -1.83
C ASP A 58 21.01 5.74 -0.89
N GLY A 59 19.88 5.14 -0.52
CA GLY A 59 18.86 5.72 0.35
C GLY A 59 17.95 6.75 -0.33
N GLN A 60 17.99 6.84 -1.66
CA GLN A 60 17.12 7.75 -2.42
C GLN A 60 15.75 7.11 -2.61
N GLU A 61 14.69 7.85 -2.29
CA GLU A 61 13.31 7.42 -2.54
C GLU A 61 13.07 7.33 -4.06
N THR A 62 12.66 6.15 -4.52
CA THR A 62 12.37 5.89 -5.93
C THR A 62 10.88 6.00 -6.22
N VAL A 63 10.05 5.50 -5.30
CA VAL A 63 8.60 5.63 -5.37
C VAL A 63 7.99 5.57 -3.98
N ARG A 64 6.95 6.37 -3.80
CA ARG A 64 5.99 6.24 -2.71
C ARG A 64 4.63 5.86 -3.28
N GLY A 65 4.12 4.73 -2.84
CA GLY A 65 2.81 4.22 -3.24
C GLY A 65 1.80 4.39 -2.12
N THR A 66 0.59 4.84 -2.42
CA THR A 66 -0.54 4.75 -1.48
C THR A 66 -1.67 3.97 -2.14
N TRP A 67 -2.17 2.94 -1.45
CA TRP A 67 -3.27 2.13 -1.96
C TRP A 67 -4.34 1.88 -0.91
N THR A 68 -5.55 1.62 -1.41
CA THR A 68 -6.72 1.33 -0.59
C THR A 68 -7.27 -0.04 -0.94
N ASP A 69 -7.37 -0.92 0.05
CA ASP A 69 -8.11 -2.17 -0.03
C ASP A 69 -9.50 -1.99 0.60
N ILE A 70 -10.52 -2.59 -0.01
CA ILE A 70 -11.92 -2.49 0.42
C ILE A 70 -12.48 -3.88 0.65
N VAL A 71 -12.94 -4.19 1.85
CA VAL A 71 -13.64 -5.43 2.17
C VAL A 71 -15.15 -5.16 2.17
N ARG A 72 -15.91 -5.97 1.44
CA ARG A 72 -17.38 -5.88 1.36
C ARG A 72 -18.04 -6.76 2.43
N GLY A 73 -19.20 -6.32 2.92
CA GLY A 73 -20.04 -7.13 3.81
C GLY A 73 -19.63 -7.05 5.28
N GLY A 74 -19.15 -5.88 5.71
CA GLY A 74 -19.02 -5.53 7.14
C GLY A 74 -20.39 -5.36 7.78
#